data_AF-A0A0C9WM29-F1
#
_entry.id   AF-A0A0C9WM29-F1
#
_cell.length_a   1.000
_cell.length_b   1.000
_cell.length_c   1.000
_cell.angle_alpha   90.00
_cell.angle_beta   90.00
_cell.angle_gamma   90.00
#
_symmetry.space_group_name_H-M   'P 1'
#
loop_
_entity.id
_entity.type
_entity.pdbx_description
1 polymer ?
#
loop_
_entity_poly.entity_id
_entity_poly.type
_entity_poly.pdbx_seq_one_letter_code
_entity_poly.pdbx_strand_id
1 'polypeptide(L)'
;MHLSTFNISDLFLPLCRGLFDHDRLDPPSNWPWAVLQEEIWESHGMAVSAATPYLPGSFDRPPCNIAEKINSGYKAWEWLLYLYGLAPALLFGVLPEPYYLHFCKLV
;
A
#
# COMPACT_ATOMS: atom_id res chain seq x y z
N MET A 1 16.10 -6.57 -7.08
CA MET A 1 15.83 -5.27 -6.44
C MET A 1 15.02 -5.54 -5.17
N HIS A 2 15.66 -5.56 -3.99
CA HIS A 2 14.96 -5.82 -2.71
C HIS A 2 14.46 -4.54 -2.05
N LEU A 3 15.23 -3.45 -2.15
CA LEU A 3 14.89 -2.17 -1.54
C LEU A 3 13.55 -1.64 -2.05
N SER A 4 13.44 -1.47 -3.37
CA SER A 4 12.26 -0.88 -4.01
C SER A 4 11.03 -1.77 -3.98
N THR A 5 11.19 -3.06 -3.73
CA THR A 5 10.06 -3.99 -3.61
C THR A 5 9.77 -4.22 -2.14
N PHE A 6 10.36 -5.25 -1.55
CA PHE A 6 10.07 -5.76 -0.23
C PHE A 6 10.35 -4.73 0.88
N ASN A 7 11.54 -4.10 0.91
CA ASN A 7 11.90 -3.31 2.09
C ASN A 7 11.01 -2.05 2.22
N ILE A 8 10.76 -1.34 1.12
CA ILE A 8 9.88 -0.18 1.17
C ILE A 8 8.44 -0.62 1.41
N SER A 9 7.95 -1.68 0.76
CA SER A 9 6.57 -2.14 0.96
C SER A 9 6.30 -2.63 2.39
N ASP A 10 7.25 -3.37 2.96
CA ASP A 10 7.16 -3.95 4.30
C ASP A 10 7.23 -2.89 5.40
N LEU A 11 7.70 -1.68 5.08
CA LEU A 11 7.66 -0.55 6.01
C LEU A 11 6.45 0.35 5.77
N PHE A 12 6.20 0.71 4.51
CA PHE A 12 5.18 1.68 4.14
C PHE A 12 3.76 1.20 4.48
N LEU A 13 3.44 -0.06 4.18
CA LEU A 13 2.09 -0.56 4.43
C LEU A 13 1.78 -0.71 5.92
N PRO A 14 2.62 -1.38 6.74
CA PRO A 14 2.40 -1.40 8.18
C PRO A 14 2.31 -0.01 8.79
N LEU A 15 3.07 0.98 8.27
CA LEU A 15 2.95 2.38 8.70
C LEU A 15 1.56 2.95 8.44
N CYS A 16 1.08 2.84 7.21
CA CYS A 16 -0.23 3.35 6.81
C CYS A 16 -1.39 2.55 7.40
N ARG A 17 -1.15 1.33 7.88
CA ARG A 17 -2.13 0.48 8.57
C ARG A 17 -2.07 0.62 10.10
N GLY A 18 -1.12 1.37 10.65
CA GLY A 18 -0.98 1.52 12.10
C GLY A 18 -0.55 0.24 12.83
N LEU A 19 0.22 -0.64 12.17
CA LEU A 19 0.58 -1.97 12.69
C LEU A 19 1.94 -2.03 13.38
N PHE A 20 2.67 -0.91 13.43
CA PHE A 20 3.95 -0.86 14.13
C PHE A 20 3.75 -0.88 15.66
N ASP A 21 4.74 -1.48 16.33
CA ASP A 21 4.87 -1.34 17.77
C ASP A 21 4.98 0.14 18.14
N HIS A 22 4.33 0.49 19.24
CA HIS A 22 4.17 1.86 19.67
C HIS A 22 4.18 1.98 21.19
N ASP A 23 4.48 3.18 21.67
CA ASP A 23 4.40 3.49 23.09
C ASP A 23 2.93 3.59 23.52
N ARG A 24 2.64 3.29 24.80
CA ARG A 24 1.29 3.39 25.36
C ARG A 24 0.67 4.79 25.21
N LEU A 25 1.50 5.84 25.18
CA LEU A 25 1.06 7.23 25.02
C LEU A 25 0.98 7.69 23.55
N ASP A 26 1.35 6.84 22.59
CA ASP A 26 1.32 7.12 21.16
C ASP A 26 0.55 6.03 20.37
N PRO A 27 -0.76 5.85 20.65
CA PRO A 27 -1.55 4.84 19.96
C PRO A 27 -1.73 5.17 18.46
N PRO A 28 -1.85 4.16 17.57
CA PRO A 28 -2.06 4.36 16.14
C PRO A 28 -3.31 5.17 15.77
N SER A 29 -4.30 5.25 16.66
CA SER A 29 -5.46 6.13 16.50
C SER A 29 -5.09 7.62 16.42
N ASN A 30 -3.92 8.00 16.94
CA ASN A 30 -3.40 9.36 16.88
C ASN A 30 -2.56 9.61 15.62
N TRP A 31 -2.28 8.58 14.82
CA TRP A 31 -1.44 8.69 13.64
C TRP A 31 -2.28 9.10 12.43
N PRO A 32 -2.16 10.34 11.94
CA PRO A 32 -2.99 10.82 10.83
C PRO A 32 -2.71 10.08 9.51
N TRP A 33 -1.54 9.43 9.36
CA TRP A 33 -1.21 8.62 8.18
C TRP A 33 -1.71 7.17 8.27
N ALA A 34 -2.18 6.71 9.44
CA ALA A 34 -2.67 5.34 9.63
C ALA A 34 -4.10 5.17 9.06
N VAL A 35 -4.28 5.46 7.77
CA VAL A 35 -5.60 5.53 7.12
C VAL A 35 -6.10 4.20 6.56
N LEU A 36 -5.20 3.23 6.34
CA LEU A 36 -5.54 1.93 5.77
C LEU A 36 -6.00 0.96 6.88
N GLN A 37 -7.09 1.29 7.55
CA GLN A 37 -7.70 0.48 8.61
C GLN A 37 -9.04 -0.09 8.14
N GLU A 38 -9.41 -1.26 8.67
CA GLU A 38 -10.73 -1.89 8.51
C GLU A 38 -11.27 -1.81 7.07
N GLU A 39 -12.44 -1.19 6.87
CA GLU A 39 -13.14 -1.08 5.60
C GLU A 39 -12.34 -0.34 4.52
N ILE A 40 -11.51 0.64 4.90
CA ILE A 40 -10.63 1.35 3.95
C ILE A 40 -9.58 0.39 3.40
N TRP A 41 -9.01 -0.47 4.25
CA TRP A 41 -8.03 -1.46 3.82
C TRP A 41 -8.63 -2.51 2.89
N GLU A 42 -9.82 -3.02 3.22
CA GLU A 42 -10.55 -3.98 2.39
C GLU A 42 -10.90 -3.37 1.03
N SER A 43 -11.43 -2.15 1.03
CA SER A 43 -11.77 -1.40 -0.19
C SER A 43 -10.55 -1.11 -1.05
N HIS A 44 -9.43 -0.72 -0.43
CA HIS A 44 -8.16 -0.51 -1.12
C HIS A 44 -7.66 -1.79 -1.78
N GLY A 45 -7.74 -2.91 -1.06
CA GLY A 45 -7.42 -4.23 -1.58
C GLY A 45 -8.24 -4.62 -2.82
N MET A 46 -9.55 -4.39 -2.78
CA MET A 46 -10.45 -4.61 -3.92
C MET A 46 -10.08 -3.70 -5.10
N ALA A 47 -9.78 -2.42 -4.85
CA ALA A 47 -9.39 -1.48 -5.90
C ALA A 47 -8.10 -1.89 -6.61
N VAL A 48 -7.10 -2.40 -5.88
CA VAL A 48 -5.87 -2.95 -6.46
C VAL A 48 -6.18 -4.10 -7.40
N SER A 49 -7.01 -5.05 -6.98
CA SER A 49 -7.41 -6.19 -7.82
C SER A 49 -8.20 -5.74 -9.06
N ALA A 50 -9.12 -4.79 -8.88
CA ALA A 50 -9.96 -4.23 -9.94
C ALA A 50 -9.16 -3.45 -11.00
N ALA A 51 -7.93 -3.03 -10.69
CA ALA A 51 -7.05 -2.36 -11.64
C ALA A 51 -6.47 -3.32 -12.71
N THR A 52 -6.55 -4.64 -12.49
CA THR A 52 -5.98 -5.68 -13.37
C THR A 52 -6.27 -5.48 -14.86
N PRO A 53 -7.51 -5.21 -15.32
CA PRO A 53 -7.81 -5.08 -16.75
C PRO A 53 -7.13 -3.87 -17.42
N TYR A 54 -6.67 -2.90 -16.64
CA TYR A 54 -6.03 -1.68 -17.13
C TYR A 54 -4.50 -1.78 -17.15
N LEU A 55 -3.93 -2.91 -16.71
CA LEU A 55 -2.49 -3.13 -16.74
C LEU A 55 -2.07 -3.76 -18.07
N PRO A 56 -0.94 -3.31 -18.66
CA PRO A 56 -0.35 -3.95 -19.81
C PRO A 56 -0.16 -5.46 -19.62
N GLY A 57 -0.58 -6.25 -20.61
CA GLY A 57 -0.40 -7.71 -20.60
C GLY A 57 1.06 -8.17 -20.62
N SER A 58 2.02 -7.25 -20.82
CA SER A 58 3.46 -7.51 -20.65
C SER A 58 3.85 -7.84 -19.21
N PHE A 59 2.95 -7.62 -18.25
CA PHE A 59 3.13 -7.98 -16.87
C PHE A 59 2.50 -9.36 -16.62
N ASP A 60 3.32 -10.41 -16.54
CA ASP A 60 2.90 -11.81 -16.41
C ASP A 60 1.91 -12.09 -15.27
N ARG A 61 1.95 -11.27 -14.20
CA ARG A 61 1.07 -11.39 -13.06
C ARG A 61 0.61 -10.03 -12.55
N PRO A 62 -0.69 -9.70 -12.63
CA PRO A 62 -1.21 -8.47 -12.06
C PRO A 62 -1.23 -8.53 -10.52
N PRO A 63 -1.14 -7.37 -9.84
CA PRO A 63 -1.31 -7.29 -8.40
C PRO A 63 -2.72 -7.75 -8.02
N CYS A 64 -2.80 -8.82 -7.23
CA CYS A 64 -4.08 -9.30 -6.67
C CYS A 64 -4.50 -8.44 -5.47
N ASN A 65 -5.70 -8.72 -4.92
CA ASN A 65 -6.18 -8.11 -3.68
C ASN A 65 -5.10 -8.19 -2.59
N ILE A 66 -4.51 -7.04 -2.28
CA ILE A 66 -3.39 -6.95 -1.36
C ILE A 66 -3.83 -7.19 0.10
N ALA A 67 -5.09 -6.87 0.43
CA ALA A 67 -5.63 -7.10 1.76
C ALA A 67 -5.72 -8.59 2.10
N GLU A 68 -5.99 -9.44 1.11
CA GLU A 68 -6.12 -10.89 1.28
C GLU A 68 -4.78 -11.63 1.13
N LYS A 69 -3.85 -11.10 0.33
CA LYS A 69 -2.68 -11.85 -0.16
C LYS A 69 -1.36 -11.45 0.49
N ILE A 70 -1.30 -10.35 1.24
CA ILE A 70 -0.03 -9.84 1.81
C ILE A 70 0.73 -10.92 2.61
N ASN A 71 0.02 -11.79 3.33
CA ASN A 71 0.60 -12.85 4.16
C ASN A 71 0.95 -14.15 3.41
N SER A 72 0.51 -14.33 2.16
CA SER A 72 0.73 -15.56 1.38
C SER A 72 1.80 -15.42 0.29
N GLY A 73 2.60 -14.36 0.35
CA GLY A 73 3.75 -14.15 -0.52
C GLY A 73 3.43 -13.30 -1.75
N TYR A 74 3.21 -12.01 -1.53
CA TYR A 74 3.10 -11.01 -2.59
C TYR A 74 4.45 -10.90 -3.34
N LYS A 75 4.46 -11.10 -4.66
CA LYS A 75 5.72 -11.16 -5.42
C LYS A 75 6.34 -9.78 -5.59
N ALA A 76 7.66 -9.73 -5.77
CA ALA A 76 8.41 -8.51 -6.03
C ALA A 76 7.80 -7.63 -7.16
N TRP A 77 7.31 -8.27 -8.22
CA TRP A 77 6.70 -7.55 -9.34
C TRP A 77 5.30 -7.00 -9.02
N GLU A 78 4.52 -7.75 -8.24
CA GLU A 78 3.22 -7.29 -7.74
C GLU A 78 3.45 -6.05 -6.85
N TRP A 79 4.51 -6.05 -6.03
CA TRP A 79 4.92 -4.88 -5.24
C TRP A 79 5.29 -3.66 -6.08
N LEU A 80 6.05 -3.85 -7.17
CA LEU A 80 6.41 -2.75 -8.06
C LEU A 80 5.18 -2.12 -8.70
N LEU A 81 4.30 -2.95 -9.27
CA LEU A 81 3.08 -2.46 -9.91
C LEU A 81 2.14 -1.78 -8.92
N TYR A 82 1.98 -2.37 -7.73
CA TYR A 82 1.19 -1.78 -6.67
C TYR A 82 1.77 -0.42 -6.24
N LEU A 83 3.01 -0.39 -5.75
CA LEU A 83 3.55 0.76 -5.03
C LEU A 83 3.84 1.95 -5.95
N TYR A 84 4.39 1.70 -7.15
CA TYR A 84 4.80 2.77 -8.06
C TYR A 84 3.78 3.01 -9.19
N GLY A 85 2.99 2.00 -9.53
CA GLY A 85 1.98 2.12 -10.60
C GLY A 85 0.61 2.56 -10.08
N LEU A 86 0.09 1.90 -9.05
CA LEU A 86 -1.31 2.06 -8.62
C LEU A 86 -1.46 2.97 -7.40
N ALA A 87 -0.60 2.81 -6.39
CA ALA A 87 -0.73 3.49 -5.11
C ALA A 87 -0.75 5.02 -5.19
N PRO A 88 -0.02 5.71 -6.10
CA PRO A 88 -0.14 7.16 -6.25
C PRO A 88 -1.56 7.62 -6.58
N ALA A 89 -2.30 6.86 -7.38
CA ALA A 89 -3.68 7.16 -7.71
C ALA A 89 -4.63 6.67 -6.62
N LEU A 90 -4.44 5.45 -6.12
CA LEU A 90 -5.35 4.84 -5.13
C LEU A 90 -5.28 5.50 -3.75
N LEU A 91 -4.14 6.13 -3.39
CA LEU A 91 -3.99 6.83 -2.12
C LEU A 91 -4.34 8.32 -2.20
N PHE A 92 -4.65 8.84 -3.39
CA PHE A 92 -5.06 10.23 -3.55
C PHE A 92 -6.41 10.47 -2.88
N GLY A 93 -6.45 11.42 -1.94
CA GLY A 93 -7.64 11.69 -1.12
C GLY A 93 -7.89 10.69 0.01
N VAL A 94 -7.09 9.60 0.09
CA VAL A 94 -7.11 8.64 1.21
C VAL A 94 -6.04 9.02 2.23
N LEU A 95 -4.80 9.27 1.78
CA LEU A 95 -3.76 9.84 2.63
C LEU A 95 -3.96 11.35 2.80
N PRO A 96 -3.81 11.91 4.00
CA PRO A 96 -3.80 13.36 4.18
C PRO A 96 -2.65 13.98 3.39
N GLU A 97 -2.89 15.18 2.86
CA GLU A 97 -2.01 15.89 1.94
C GLU A 97 -0.51 15.87 2.30
N PRO A 98 -0.06 16.19 3.54
CA PRO A 98 1.37 16.19 3.84
C PRO A 98 2.03 14.81 3.66
N TYR A 99 1.31 13.73 3.99
CA TYR A 99 1.81 12.36 3.88
C TYR A 99 1.72 11.84 2.46
N TYR A 100 0.66 12.21 1.74
CA TYR A 100 0.51 11.90 0.31
C TYR A 100 1.64 12.54 -0.52
N LEU A 101 1.92 13.82 -0.31
CA LEU A 101 3.01 14.51 -1.01
C LEU A 101 4.39 13.91 -0.69
N HIS A 102 4.60 13.49 0.56
CA HIS A 102 5.82 12.79 0.94
C HIS A 102 5.91 11.43 0.23
N PHE A 103 4.82 10.66 0.20
CA PHE A 103 4.74 9.42 -0.54
C PHE A 103 5.07 9.63 -2.03
N CYS A 104 4.43 10.57 -2.72
CA CYS A 104 4.69 10.85 -4.13
C CYS A 104 6.12 11.32 -4.45
N LYS A 105 6.91 11.76 -3.46
CA LYS A 105 8.34 12.06 -3.65
C LYS A 105 9.23 10.83 -3.49
N LEU A 106 8.74 9.81 -2.79
CA LEU A 106 9.43 8.54 -2.58
C LEU A 106 9.31 7.63 -3.81
N VAL A 107 8.12 7.61 -4.44
CA VAL A 107 7.81 6.77 -5.62
C VAL A 107 8.01 7.50 -6.95
#